data_AF-A0A5N6ZI24-F1
#
_entry.id   AF-A0A5N6ZI24-F1
#
_cell.length_a   1.000
_cell.length_b   1.000
_cell.length_c   1.000
_cell.angle_alpha   90.00
_cell.angle_beta   90.00
_cell.angle_gamma   90.00
#
_symmetry.space_group_name_H-M   'P 1'
#
loop_
_entity.id
_entity.type
_entity.pdbx_description
1 polymer ?
#
loop_
_entity_poly.entity_id
_entity_poly.type
_entity_poly.pdbx_seq_one_letter_code
_entity_poly.pdbx_strand_id
1 'polypeptide(L)'
;MAEETHPIHLPPSELGTKDYWETFYARTLTHISTKQNPNNPNQETTNADSDAESVDDDDDPGTSWFAEHNAPDKVLQFLTEEDFPLAPCNTVPTGANHPSILDLGTGNGSMLALLRKRGGFRGVMVGVDYSARSVELARELQRLKMHSAYLTDEEDEDGAGDGGDGEGEGQIRFEEWDILHSAEEVTEQGKLDWFPYGEGGFDIVLDKGTFDAVSLSDEVVEGDADVSVAGKKVQRRVCEMYPGVARRLVKKGGFLVVTSCNWTEEELVMWFTREKGEGDRLEVWGRVEYPRFRFGGHEGQGVCTVCFKRV
;
A
#
# COMPACT_ATOMS: atom_id res chain seq x y z
N MET A 1 -2.43 -37.28 2.13
CA MET A 1 -1.72 -36.10 1.62
C MET A 1 -2.79 -35.23 1.01
N ALA A 2 -3.17 -34.14 1.68
CA ALA A 2 -4.06 -33.16 1.04
C ALA A 2 -3.24 -32.54 -0.09
N GLU A 3 -3.76 -32.56 -1.31
CA GLU A 3 -3.20 -31.80 -2.41
C GLU A 3 -3.12 -30.33 -1.93
N GLU A 4 -1.92 -29.75 -1.92
CA GLU A 4 -1.68 -28.32 -1.66
C GLU A 4 -2.42 -27.53 -2.76
N THR A 5 -3.72 -27.33 -2.55
CA THR A 5 -4.58 -26.61 -3.47
C THR A 5 -4.35 -25.13 -3.21
N HIS A 6 -3.86 -24.46 -4.25
CA HIS A 6 -3.67 -23.02 -4.25
C HIS A 6 -4.99 -22.30 -3.88
N PRO A 7 -4.94 -21.12 -3.22
CA PRO A 7 -6.13 -20.33 -2.96
C PRO A 7 -7.01 -20.18 -4.21
N ILE A 8 -8.32 -20.33 -4.00
CA ILE A 8 -9.31 -20.17 -5.07
C ILE A 8 -9.42 -18.69 -5.40
N HIS A 9 -9.37 -18.36 -6.68
CA HIS A 9 -9.56 -17.02 -7.20
C HIS A 9 -10.86 -16.36 -6.68
N LEU A 10 -10.73 -15.13 -6.17
CA LEU A 10 -11.89 -14.32 -5.82
C LEU A 10 -12.72 -13.98 -7.06
N PRO A 11 -14.06 -13.89 -6.95
CA PRO A 11 -14.89 -13.41 -8.04
C PRO A 11 -14.53 -11.96 -8.38
N PRO A 12 -14.51 -11.57 -9.66
CA PRO A 12 -14.24 -10.19 -10.03
C PRO A 12 -15.27 -9.20 -9.48
N SER A 13 -14.86 -7.97 -9.25
CA SER A 13 -15.73 -6.88 -8.80
C SER A 13 -15.26 -5.53 -9.33
N GLU A 14 -16.09 -4.48 -9.17
CA GLU A 14 -15.72 -3.11 -9.58
C GLU A 14 -14.44 -2.62 -8.90
N LEU A 15 -14.17 -3.05 -7.67
CA LEU A 15 -12.93 -2.72 -6.93
C LEU A 15 -11.66 -3.27 -7.59
N GLY A 16 -11.79 -4.25 -8.48
CA GLY A 16 -10.68 -4.75 -9.30
C GLY A 16 -10.43 -3.97 -10.59
N THR A 17 -11.22 -2.92 -10.87
CA THR A 17 -11.15 -2.18 -12.14
C THR A 17 -10.48 -0.83 -11.97
N LYS A 18 -9.68 -0.42 -12.97
CA LYS A 18 -9.08 0.92 -13.01
C LYS A 18 -10.14 2.03 -13.01
N ASP A 19 -11.24 1.83 -13.72
CA ASP A 19 -12.33 2.81 -13.85
C ASP A 19 -12.97 3.19 -12.49
N TYR A 20 -13.14 2.20 -11.60
CA TYR A 20 -13.64 2.45 -10.24
C TYR A 20 -12.71 3.41 -9.49
N TRP A 21 -11.40 3.11 -9.48
CA TRP A 21 -10.42 3.89 -8.73
C TRP A 21 -10.18 5.27 -9.35
N GLU A 22 -10.15 5.39 -10.68
CA GLU A 22 -10.10 6.69 -11.37
C GLU A 22 -11.29 7.58 -10.98
N THR A 23 -12.49 7.00 -10.93
CA THR A 23 -13.71 7.72 -10.53
C THR A 23 -13.64 8.14 -9.06
N PHE A 24 -13.19 7.24 -8.19
CA PHE A 24 -13.01 7.49 -6.76
C PHE A 24 -12.04 8.67 -6.53
N TYR A 25 -10.84 8.61 -7.09
CA TYR A 25 -9.83 9.67 -6.91
C TYR A 25 -10.24 10.99 -7.54
N ALA A 26 -10.93 10.98 -8.68
CA ALA A 26 -11.45 12.20 -9.31
C ALA A 26 -12.50 12.91 -8.43
N ARG A 27 -13.39 12.14 -7.77
CA ARG A 27 -14.37 12.68 -6.82
C ARG A 27 -13.67 13.32 -5.62
N THR A 28 -12.69 12.62 -5.05
CA THR A 28 -11.91 13.11 -3.91
C THR A 28 -11.13 14.40 -4.25
N LEU A 29 -10.45 14.45 -5.40
CA LEU A 29 -9.77 15.67 -5.86
C LEU A 29 -10.73 16.85 -6.02
N THR A 30 -11.94 16.59 -6.53
CA THR A 30 -12.99 17.61 -6.66
C THR A 30 -13.41 18.15 -5.29
N HIS A 31 -13.59 17.27 -4.29
CA HIS A 31 -13.92 17.67 -2.91
C HIS A 31 -12.83 18.51 -2.25
N ILE A 32 -11.55 18.16 -2.46
CA ILE A 32 -10.42 18.96 -1.94
C ILE A 32 -10.41 20.35 -2.60
N SER A 33 -10.62 20.42 -3.93
CA SER A 33 -10.65 21.69 -4.66
C SER A 33 -11.80 22.60 -4.22
N THR A 34 -13.00 22.05 -3.96
CA THR A 34 -14.15 22.84 -3.51
C THR A 34 -13.98 23.37 -2.10
N LYS A 35 -13.42 22.58 -1.16
CA LYS A 35 -13.09 23.02 0.21
C LYS A 35 -12.07 24.18 0.23
N GLN A 36 -11.23 24.30 -0.80
CA GLN A 36 -10.23 25.36 -0.91
C GLN A 36 -10.71 26.67 -1.55
N ASN A 37 -11.94 26.75 -2.04
CA ASN A 37 -12.43 27.93 -2.75
C ASN A 37 -13.27 28.85 -1.83
N PRO A 38 -12.70 29.89 -1.20
CA PRO A 38 -13.39 30.73 -0.20
C PRO A 38 -14.51 31.61 -0.77
N ASN A 39 -14.71 31.64 -2.09
CA ASN A 39 -15.75 32.43 -2.76
C ASN A 39 -16.96 31.59 -3.22
N ASN A 40 -17.09 30.34 -2.78
CA ASN A 40 -18.25 29.52 -3.13
C ASN A 40 -19.48 29.94 -2.31
N PRO A 41 -20.56 30.51 -2.91
CA PRO A 41 -21.73 30.98 -2.15
C PRO A 41 -22.57 29.86 -1.53
N ASN A 42 -22.24 28.60 -1.80
CA ASN A 42 -22.96 27.41 -1.38
C ASN A 42 -22.42 26.78 -0.09
N GLN A 43 -21.69 27.54 0.75
CA GLN A 43 -21.36 27.10 2.11
C GLN A 43 -22.63 27.21 2.99
N GLU A 44 -23.64 26.39 2.68
CA GLU A 44 -24.79 26.21 3.56
C GLU A 44 -24.31 25.44 4.79
N THR A 45 -24.33 26.13 5.94
CA THR A 45 -24.42 25.50 7.25
C THR A 45 -25.70 24.66 7.29
N THR A 46 -25.59 23.35 7.04
CA THR A 46 -26.69 22.41 7.21
C THR A 46 -26.96 22.25 8.70
N ASN A 47 -27.91 23.03 9.20
CA ASN A 47 -28.56 22.78 10.48
C ASN A 47 -29.39 21.50 10.37
N ALA A 48 -29.32 20.67 11.41
CA ALA A 48 -30.05 19.44 11.63
C ALA A 48 -31.54 19.50 11.24
N ASP A 49 -31.96 18.58 10.36
CA ASP A 49 -33.20 17.77 10.39
C ASP A 49 -33.58 17.35 8.96
N SER A 50 -33.09 16.20 8.51
CA SER A 50 -33.79 15.39 7.49
C SER A 50 -33.32 13.94 7.54
N ASP A 51 -34.23 13.04 7.92
CA ASP A 51 -34.13 11.58 7.84
C ASP A 51 -34.01 11.09 6.38
N ALA A 52 -32.85 11.30 5.78
CA ALA A 52 -32.38 10.58 4.62
C ALA A 52 -30.98 10.08 4.96
N GLU A 53 -30.68 8.83 4.64
CA GLU A 53 -29.37 8.18 4.78
C GLU A 53 -28.33 8.90 3.89
N SER A 54 -27.96 10.13 4.23
CA SER A 54 -26.77 10.80 3.75
C SER A 54 -25.62 10.22 4.56
N VAL A 55 -24.90 9.31 3.92
CA VAL A 55 -23.56 8.91 4.35
C VAL A 55 -22.79 10.20 4.60
N ASP A 56 -22.39 10.43 5.84
CA ASP A 56 -21.66 11.62 6.28
C ASP A 56 -20.26 11.57 5.62
N ASP A 57 -20.18 12.04 4.38
CA ASP A 57 -18.99 12.07 3.51
C ASP A 57 -18.14 13.34 3.77
N ASP A 58 -18.45 14.09 4.83
CA ASP A 58 -17.85 15.40 5.12
C ASP A 58 -16.39 15.34 5.63
N ASP A 59 -15.84 14.14 5.86
CA ASP A 59 -14.46 13.87 6.30
C ASP A 59 -13.50 13.34 5.19
N ASP A 60 -13.88 13.35 3.90
CA ASP A 60 -13.08 12.71 2.85
C ASP A 60 -12.11 13.66 2.10
N PRO A 61 -10.79 13.40 2.20
CA PRO A 61 -9.90 13.67 1.08
C PRO A 61 -9.16 12.41 0.60
N GLY A 62 -9.74 11.22 0.79
CA GLY A 62 -9.29 9.95 0.23
C GLY A 62 -9.29 8.88 1.30
N THR A 63 -10.45 8.27 1.56
CA THR A 63 -10.69 7.28 2.62
C THR A 63 -9.52 6.30 2.77
N SER A 64 -8.94 6.23 3.98
CA SER A 64 -7.95 5.20 4.30
C SER A 64 -8.67 3.86 4.44
N TRP A 65 -8.59 3.04 3.39
CA TRP A 65 -9.29 1.75 3.25
C TRP A 65 -9.13 0.79 4.45
N PHE A 66 -8.07 0.94 5.23
CA PHE A 66 -7.75 0.06 6.37
C PHE A 66 -7.77 0.76 7.73
N ALA A 67 -8.27 2.01 7.80
CA ALA A 67 -8.34 2.76 9.05
C ALA A 67 -9.28 2.11 10.08
N GLU A 68 -10.37 1.47 9.63
CA GLU A 68 -11.30 0.76 10.53
C GLU A 68 -10.60 -0.32 11.38
N HIS A 69 -9.55 -0.94 10.84
CA HIS A 69 -8.77 -1.97 11.52
C HIS A 69 -7.48 -1.43 12.15
N ASN A 70 -7.27 -0.12 12.14
CA ASN A 70 -6.05 0.55 12.60
C ASN A 70 -4.78 -0.04 11.94
N ALA A 71 -4.90 -0.53 10.70
CA ALA A 71 -3.79 -1.22 10.04
C ALA A 71 -2.58 -0.32 9.78
N PRO A 72 -2.73 0.95 9.33
CA PRO A 72 -1.59 1.85 9.15
C PRO A 72 -0.74 2.00 10.42
N ASP A 73 -1.37 2.28 11.56
CA ASP A 73 -0.66 2.44 12.84
C ASP A 73 -0.05 1.13 13.36
N LYS A 74 -0.72 -0.01 13.16
CA LYS A 74 -0.14 -1.32 13.50
C LYS A 74 1.06 -1.68 12.64
N VAL A 75 1.04 -1.35 11.34
CA VAL A 75 2.19 -1.53 10.45
C VAL A 75 3.32 -0.57 10.81
N LEU A 76 3.00 0.70 11.13
CA LEU A 76 3.96 1.66 11.67
C LEU A 76 4.65 1.09 12.91
N GLN A 77 3.87 0.64 13.91
CA GLN A 77 4.39 0.05 15.12
C GLN A 77 5.35 -1.10 14.79
N PHE A 78 4.89 -2.08 14.01
CA PHE A 78 5.69 -3.23 13.60
C PHE A 78 7.01 -2.86 12.92
N LEU A 79 7.01 -1.85 12.04
CA LEU A 79 8.23 -1.40 11.34
C LEU A 79 9.15 -0.54 12.22
N THR A 80 8.69 -0.07 13.38
CA THR A 80 9.48 0.73 14.33
C THR A 80 9.93 -0.05 15.56
N GLU A 81 9.47 -1.29 15.72
CA GLU A 81 9.88 -2.18 16.82
C GLU A 81 11.36 -2.57 16.71
N GLU A 82 12.03 -2.72 17.86
CA GLU A 82 13.47 -3.04 17.95
C GLU A 82 13.84 -4.35 17.24
N ASP A 83 12.91 -5.30 17.19
CA ASP A 83 13.10 -6.60 16.54
C ASP A 83 13.10 -6.50 15.00
N PHE A 84 12.55 -5.43 14.43
CA PHE A 84 12.56 -5.23 12.98
C PHE A 84 13.94 -4.73 12.51
N PRO A 85 14.67 -5.46 11.65
CA PRO A 85 16.07 -5.17 11.36
C PRO A 85 16.32 -3.78 10.75
N LEU A 86 15.32 -3.25 10.03
CA LEU A 86 15.40 -1.95 9.38
C LEU A 86 14.65 -0.84 10.14
N ALA A 87 14.27 -1.09 11.41
CA ALA A 87 13.66 -0.07 12.24
C ALA A 87 14.58 1.15 12.38
N PRO A 88 14.03 2.37 12.52
CA PRO A 88 14.86 3.57 12.65
C PRO A 88 15.83 3.53 13.84
N CYS A 89 15.44 2.94 14.96
CA CYS A 89 16.35 2.73 16.10
C CYS A 89 17.57 1.85 15.77
N ASN A 90 17.46 0.97 14.78
CA ASN A 90 18.53 0.06 14.33
C ASN A 90 19.40 0.65 13.21
N THR A 91 18.89 1.67 12.50
CA THR A 91 19.55 2.25 11.31
C THR A 91 20.10 3.66 11.55
N VAL A 92 19.48 4.47 12.41
CA VAL A 92 19.91 5.84 12.74
C VAL A 92 21.29 5.89 13.45
N PRO A 93 21.59 5.06 14.47
CA PRO A 93 22.83 5.21 15.25
C PRO A 93 24.09 4.72 14.55
N THR A 94 23.96 3.95 13.47
CA THR A 94 25.07 3.16 12.89
C THR A 94 25.78 3.84 11.71
N GLY A 95 25.29 5.00 11.26
CA GLY A 95 25.77 5.64 10.03
C GLY A 95 25.44 4.84 8.76
N ALA A 96 24.57 3.83 8.87
CA ALA A 96 24.00 3.13 7.73
C ALA A 96 23.04 4.04 6.97
N ASN A 97 22.91 3.83 5.66
CA ASN A 97 21.88 4.52 4.88
C ASN A 97 20.51 4.16 5.46
N HIS A 98 19.67 5.17 5.70
CA HIS A 98 18.27 4.94 6.06
C HIS A 98 17.58 4.09 4.98
N PRO A 99 16.70 3.16 5.37
CA PRO A 99 16.09 2.24 4.43
C PRO A 99 15.23 2.99 3.40
N SER A 100 15.34 2.55 2.15
CA SER A 100 14.48 2.99 1.06
C SER A 100 13.13 2.26 1.13
N ILE A 101 12.04 2.99 0.91
CA ILE A 101 10.66 2.46 1.01
C ILE A 101 9.90 2.71 -0.28
N LEU A 102 9.23 1.67 -0.78
CA LEU A 102 8.25 1.75 -1.87
C LEU A 102 6.86 1.39 -1.33
N ASP A 103 5.83 2.15 -1.72
CA ASP A 103 4.42 1.85 -1.44
C ASP A 103 3.67 1.57 -2.74
N LEU A 104 3.19 0.33 -2.90
CA LEU A 104 2.48 -0.15 -4.09
C LEU A 104 0.99 0.15 -3.97
N GLY A 105 0.42 0.81 -4.98
CA GLY A 105 -0.95 1.33 -4.92
C GLY A 105 -1.07 2.34 -3.78
N THR A 106 -0.21 3.35 -3.80
CA THR A 106 -0.05 4.31 -2.70
C THR A 106 -1.32 5.12 -2.45
N GLY A 107 -2.23 5.19 -3.43
CA GLY A 107 -3.51 5.86 -3.31
C GLY A 107 -3.33 7.33 -2.96
N ASN A 108 -3.69 7.70 -1.73
CA ASN A 108 -3.56 9.07 -1.24
C ASN A 108 -2.17 9.40 -0.68
N GLY A 109 -1.25 8.44 -0.54
CA GLY A 109 0.10 8.65 0.01
C GLY A 109 0.20 8.68 1.55
N SER A 110 -0.90 8.44 2.27
CA SER A 110 -0.96 8.58 3.73
C SER A 110 -0.03 7.63 4.50
N MET A 111 0.19 6.41 3.99
CA MET A 111 1.08 5.43 4.64
C MET A 111 2.54 5.92 4.66
N LEU A 112 3.03 6.46 3.54
CA LEU A 112 4.39 7.01 3.48
C LEU A 112 4.51 8.28 4.34
N ALA A 113 3.48 9.13 4.37
CA ALA A 113 3.46 10.29 5.25
C ALA A 113 3.54 9.90 6.73
N LEU A 114 2.80 8.85 7.13
CA LEU A 114 2.83 8.29 8.47
C LEU A 114 4.23 7.78 8.85
N LEU A 115 4.85 6.97 7.99
CA LEU A 115 6.21 6.46 8.23
C LEU A 115 7.26 7.57 8.29
N ARG A 116 7.14 8.59 7.43
CA ARG A 116 8.05 9.74 7.42
C ARG A 116 7.95 10.56 8.70
N LYS A 117 6.73 10.96 9.08
CA LYS A 117 6.52 11.94 10.15
C LYS A 117 6.42 11.32 11.54
N ARG A 118 5.81 10.14 11.67
CA ARG A 118 5.66 9.45 12.96
C ARG A 118 6.61 8.27 13.14
N GLY A 119 7.07 7.65 12.04
CA GLY A 119 7.99 6.50 12.09
C GLY A 119 9.46 6.86 12.20
N GLY A 120 9.88 8.08 11.88
CA GLY A 120 11.30 8.47 11.91
C GLY A 120 12.14 7.92 10.76
N PHE A 121 11.49 7.37 9.73
CA PHE A 121 12.16 6.93 8.51
C PHE A 121 12.62 8.14 7.69
N ARG A 122 13.91 8.24 7.36
CA ARG A 122 14.50 9.38 6.63
C ARG A 122 15.06 9.05 5.24
N GLY A 123 15.02 7.77 4.85
CA GLY A 123 15.49 7.30 3.54
C GLY A 123 14.58 7.71 2.39
N VAL A 124 14.97 7.33 1.17
CA VAL A 124 14.16 7.53 -0.03
C VAL A 124 12.79 6.88 0.14
N MET A 125 11.71 7.60 -0.17
CA MET A 125 10.35 7.07 -0.17
C MET A 125 9.69 7.35 -1.51
N VAL A 126 9.15 6.30 -2.12
CA VAL A 126 8.42 6.38 -3.39
C VAL A 126 7.05 5.73 -3.21
N GLY A 127 5.98 6.43 -3.56
CA GLY A 127 4.65 5.85 -3.72
C GLY A 127 4.33 5.70 -5.20
N VAL A 128 3.84 4.54 -5.62
CA VAL A 128 3.42 4.30 -7.00
C VAL A 128 1.96 3.91 -7.08
N ASP A 129 1.29 4.35 -8.13
CA ASP A 129 -0.08 3.97 -8.43
C ASP A 129 -0.28 3.89 -9.95
N TYR A 130 -1.13 3.00 -10.46
CA TYR A 130 -1.44 2.98 -11.89
C TYR A 130 -2.29 4.18 -12.30
N SER A 131 -2.90 4.88 -11.34
CA SER A 131 -3.82 5.98 -11.57
C SER A 131 -3.10 7.31 -11.47
N ALA A 132 -3.07 8.05 -12.59
CA ALA A 132 -2.57 9.43 -12.61
C ALA A 132 -3.30 10.32 -11.59
N ARG A 133 -4.59 10.06 -11.35
CA ARG A 133 -5.42 10.79 -10.38
C ARG A 133 -5.05 10.49 -8.93
N SER A 134 -4.70 9.24 -8.61
CA SER A 134 -4.12 8.91 -7.30
C SER A 134 -2.83 9.68 -7.07
N VAL A 135 -1.93 9.69 -8.06
CA VAL A 135 -0.64 10.37 -7.94
C VAL A 135 -0.81 11.89 -7.80
N GLU A 136 -1.75 12.48 -8.54
CA GLU A 136 -2.17 13.88 -8.39
C GLU A 136 -2.67 14.16 -6.97
N LEU A 137 -3.56 13.30 -6.45
CA LEU A 137 -4.09 13.39 -5.09
C LEU A 137 -2.99 13.32 -4.04
N ALA A 138 -2.11 12.33 -4.09
CA ALA A 138 -1.03 12.15 -3.12
C ALA A 138 -0.05 13.34 -3.10
N ARG A 139 0.28 13.87 -4.28
CA ARG A 139 1.12 15.08 -4.40
C ARG A 139 0.44 16.30 -3.79
N GLU A 140 -0.85 16.47 -4.03
CA GLU A 140 -1.61 17.61 -3.51
C GLU A 140 -1.79 17.52 -1.99
N LEU A 141 -2.10 16.35 -1.44
CA LEU A 141 -2.21 16.14 0.01
C LEU A 141 -0.87 16.35 0.72
N GLN A 142 0.24 15.90 0.12
CA GLN A 142 1.58 16.19 0.64
C GLN A 142 1.86 17.71 0.61
N ARG A 143 1.56 18.39 -0.50
CA ARG A 143 1.79 19.84 -0.65
C ARG A 143 1.02 20.66 0.37
N LEU A 144 -0.21 20.25 0.66
CA LEU A 144 -1.12 20.91 1.59
C LEU A 144 -0.94 20.46 3.04
N LYS A 145 -0.10 19.44 3.29
CA LYS A 145 0.07 18.79 4.60
C LYS A 145 -1.27 18.31 5.20
N MET A 146 -2.14 17.75 4.36
CA MET A 146 -3.51 17.35 4.74
C MET A 146 -3.62 15.90 5.26
N HIS A 147 -2.52 15.18 5.42
CA HIS A 147 -2.54 13.91 6.15
C HIS A 147 -2.59 14.13 7.65
N SER A 148 -3.31 13.26 8.36
CA SER A 148 -3.34 13.23 9.84
C SER A 148 -1.93 13.14 10.46
N ALA A 149 -0.98 12.54 9.74
CA ALA A 149 0.43 12.48 10.13
C ALA A 149 1.10 13.86 10.28
N TYR A 150 0.56 14.93 9.68
CA TYR A 150 1.05 16.31 9.81
C TYR A 150 0.30 17.13 10.87
N LEU A 151 -0.81 16.63 11.40
CA LEU A 151 -1.49 17.27 12.52
C LEU A 151 -0.64 17.01 13.76
N THR A 152 -0.04 18.07 14.29
CA THR A 152 0.58 18.06 15.62
C THR A 152 -0.54 17.95 16.64
N ASP A 153 -0.50 16.95 17.50
CA ASP A 153 -1.40 16.91 18.65
C ASP A 153 -1.16 18.22 19.45
N GLU A 154 -2.23 18.88 19.90
CA GLU A 154 -2.18 20.19 20.59
C GLU A 154 -1.36 20.18 21.92
N GLU A 155 -0.66 19.10 22.24
CA GLU A 155 0.15 18.91 23.47
C GLU A 155 1.66 19.05 23.25
N ASP A 156 2.17 19.23 22.03
CA ASP A 156 3.62 19.34 21.74
C ASP A 156 4.12 20.79 21.54
N GLU A 157 3.54 21.80 22.21
CA GLU A 157 4.04 23.19 22.15
C GLU A 157 5.35 23.44 22.92
N ASP A 158 5.88 22.47 23.66
CA ASP A 158 7.05 22.67 24.56
C ASP A 158 8.32 21.87 24.18
N GLY A 159 8.48 21.46 22.92
CA GLY A 159 9.55 20.54 22.53
C GLY A 159 10.30 20.90 21.25
N ALA A 160 11.07 21.99 21.26
CA ALA A 160 12.07 22.35 20.24
C ALA A 160 11.54 22.37 18.80
N GLY A 161 11.12 23.57 18.36
CA GLY A 161 10.80 23.83 16.97
C GLY A 161 11.87 23.30 16.02
N ASP A 162 11.49 22.31 15.21
CA ASP A 162 12.16 21.99 13.96
C ASP A 162 11.81 23.09 12.95
N GLY A 163 12.33 24.29 13.24
CA GLY A 163 12.32 25.42 12.34
C GLY A 163 13.32 25.18 11.23
N GLY A 164 12.95 24.36 10.24
CA GLY A 164 13.83 24.11 9.10
C GLY A 164 13.48 22.93 8.20
N ASP A 165 12.22 22.63 7.91
CA ASP A 165 11.87 21.86 6.70
C ASP A 165 12.17 22.76 5.48
N GLY A 166 13.45 22.88 5.11
CA GLY A 166 13.86 23.45 3.84
C GLY A 166 13.19 22.67 2.71
N GLU A 167 12.62 23.38 1.75
CA GLU A 167 12.04 22.82 0.52
C GLU A 167 13.07 21.92 -0.19
N GLY A 168 13.13 20.63 0.16
CA GLY A 168 14.02 19.67 -0.50
C GLY A 168 14.45 18.42 0.27
N GLU A 169 14.60 18.47 1.60
CA GLU A 169 15.05 17.28 2.36
C GLU A 169 13.86 16.46 2.88
N GLY A 170 13.71 15.23 2.38
CA GLY A 170 12.74 14.26 2.90
C GLY A 170 11.35 14.23 2.25
N GLN A 171 11.13 14.94 1.15
CA GLN A 171 9.88 14.87 0.39
C GLN A 171 9.64 13.45 -0.17
N ILE A 172 8.41 12.96 -0.08
CA ILE A 172 8.00 11.68 -0.66
C ILE A 172 7.78 11.89 -2.16
N ARG A 173 8.36 11.00 -2.97
CA ARG A 173 8.17 10.98 -4.42
C ARG A 173 6.94 10.14 -4.75
N PHE A 174 6.08 10.62 -5.65
CA PHE A 174 4.91 9.87 -6.11
C PHE A 174 4.98 9.74 -7.63
N GLU A 175 4.75 8.55 -8.17
CA GLU A 175 4.88 8.26 -9.61
C GLU A 175 3.73 7.41 -10.15
N GLU A 176 3.34 7.69 -11.38
CA GLU A 176 2.38 6.84 -12.11
C GLU A 176 3.15 5.64 -12.66
N TRP A 177 2.79 4.44 -12.22
CA TRP A 177 3.39 3.20 -12.69
C TRP A 177 2.44 2.02 -12.52
N ASP A 178 2.20 1.30 -13.60
CA ASP A 178 1.36 0.11 -13.60
C ASP A 178 2.21 -1.13 -13.33
N ILE A 179 2.09 -1.66 -12.11
CA ILE A 179 2.86 -2.83 -11.66
C ILE A 179 2.61 -4.09 -12.51
N LEU A 180 1.42 -4.26 -13.11
CA LEU A 180 1.08 -5.45 -13.87
C LEU A 180 1.53 -5.33 -15.34
N HIS A 181 1.38 -4.14 -15.92
CA HIS A 181 1.63 -3.89 -17.34
C HIS A 181 3.01 -3.30 -17.67
N SER A 182 3.75 -2.83 -16.66
CA SER A 182 5.07 -2.19 -16.84
C SER A 182 6.16 -2.90 -16.03
N ALA A 183 5.94 -4.18 -15.70
CA ALA A 183 6.80 -4.96 -14.81
C ALA A 183 8.22 -5.20 -15.38
N GLU A 184 8.37 -5.18 -16.70
CA GLU A 184 9.64 -5.32 -17.41
C GLU A 184 10.56 -4.10 -17.23
N GLU A 185 9.99 -2.92 -17.00
CA GLU A 185 10.73 -1.67 -16.80
C GLU A 185 11.67 -1.73 -15.57
N VAL A 186 11.32 -2.55 -14.58
CA VAL A 186 12.12 -2.83 -13.37
C VAL A 186 13.41 -3.61 -13.71
N THR A 187 13.45 -4.28 -14.86
CA THR A 187 14.63 -5.03 -15.32
C THR A 187 15.46 -4.26 -16.38
N GLU A 188 14.88 -3.22 -16.97
CA GLU A 188 15.55 -2.35 -17.94
C GLU A 188 16.25 -1.16 -17.24
N GLN A 189 17.56 -1.24 -17.04
CA GLN A 189 18.33 -0.19 -16.36
C GLN A 189 18.07 1.21 -16.95
N GLY A 190 17.73 2.15 -16.05
CA GLY A 190 17.52 3.56 -16.41
C GLY A 190 16.15 3.88 -16.99
N LYS A 191 15.24 2.90 -17.06
CA LYS A 191 13.86 3.13 -17.51
C LYS A 191 13.02 3.87 -16.47
N LEU A 192 13.18 3.52 -15.20
CA LEU A 192 12.52 4.12 -14.04
C LEU A 192 13.56 4.89 -13.22
N ASP A 193 13.56 6.22 -13.31
CA ASP A 193 14.54 7.06 -12.61
C ASP A 193 14.37 7.06 -11.07
N TRP A 194 13.22 6.59 -10.56
CA TRP A 194 12.95 6.37 -9.15
C TRP A 194 13.31 4.98 -8.63
N PHE A 195 13.56 4.01 -9.52
CA PHE A 195 13.85 2.64 -9.12
C PHE A 195 15.35 2.47 -8.81
N PRO A 196 15.73 1.94 -7.64
CA PRO A 196 17.12 1.82 -7.22
C PRO A 196 17.82 0.60 -7.85
N TYR A 197 18.03 0.63 -9.18
CA TYR A 197 18.66 -0.47 -9.92
C TYR A 197 20.01 -0.91 -9.34
N GLY A 198 20.83 0.05 -8.87
CA GLY A 198 22.14 -0.23 -8.29
C GLY A 198 22.10 -1.03 -6.99
N GLU A 199 21.01 -0.89 -6.23
CA GLU A 199 20.78 -1.62 -4.97
C GLU A 199 20.01 -2.93 -5.19
N GLY A 200 19.43 -3.13 -6.38
CA GLY A 200 18.64 -4.31 -6.74
C GLY A 200 17.21 -4.30 -6.19
N GLY A 201 16.70 -3.13 -5.79
CA GLY A 201 15.36 -2.94 -5.24
C GLY A 201 15.33 -2.05 -3.99
N PHE A 202 14.14 -1.87 -3.44
CA PHE A 202 13.90 -1.13 -2.19
C PHE A 202 14.14 -2.01 -0.97
N ASP A 203 14.56 -1.42 0.14
CA ASP A 203 14.78 -2.16 1.39
C ASP A 203 13.45 -2.63 2.00
N ILE A 204 12.40 -1.82 1.87
CA ILE A 204 11.03 -2.11 2.30
C ILE A 204 10.07 -1.81 1.15
N VAL A 205 9.20 -2.76 0.82
CA VAL A 205 8.07 -2.58 -0.10
C VAL A 205 6.79 -2.82 0.68
N LEU A 206 5.82 -1.92 0.54
CA LEU A 206 4.53 -1.98 1.20
C LEU A 206 3.45 -2.24 0.16
N ASP A 207 2.49 -3.07 0.54
CA ASP A 207 1.23 -3.27 -0.15
C ASP A 207 0.15 -3.19 0.91
N LYS A 208 -0.72 -2.20 0.79
CA LYS A 208 -1.86 -2.04 1.68
C LYS A 208 -3.16 -2.02 0.89
N GLY A 209 -3.54 -3.21 0.41
CA GLY A 209 -4.78 -3.50 -0.34
C GLY A 209 -4.64 -3.53 -1.85
N THR A 210 -3.43 -3.43 -2.37
CA THR A 210 -3.18 -3.44 -3.81
C THR A 210 -3.33 -4.84 -4.35
N PHE A 211 -2.77 -5.85 -3.66
CA PHE A 211 -2.99 -7.24 -4.02
C PHE A 211 -4.47 -7.66 -3.91
N ASP A 212 -5.23 -7.08 -2.98
CA ASP A 212 -6.68 -7.27 -2.85
C ASP A 212 -7.41 -6.80 -4.11
N ALA A 213 -7.19 -5.55 -4.54
CA ALA A 213 -7.78 -5.00 -5.75
C ALA A 213 -7.38 -5.82 -6.99
N VAL A 214 -6.09 -6.15 -7.12
CA VAL A 214 -5.59 -7.00 -8.22
C VAL A 214 -6.26 -8.38 -8.22
N SER A 215 -6.52 -8.96 -7.04
CA SER A 215 -7.22 -10.25 -6.90
C SER A 215 -8.70 -10.20 -7.30
N LEU A 216 -9.29 -9.00 -7.38
CA LEU A 216 -10.67 -8.75 -7.81
C LEU A 216 -10.77 -8.38 -9.31
N SER A 217 -9.65 -8.30 -10.05
CA SER A 217 -9.66 -8.01 -11.49
C SER A 217 -9.99 -9.23 -12.34
N ASP A 218 -10.90 -9.13 -13.31
CA ASP A 218 -11.19 -10.22 -14.26
C ASP A 218 -10.11 -10.42 -15.34
N GLU A 219 -9.07 -9.59 -15.32
CA GLU A 219 -8.01 -9.59 -16.31
C GLU A 219 -7.16 -10.87 -16.29
N VAL A 220 -6.78 -11.29 -17.49
CA VAL A 220 -5.99 -12.50 -17.76
C VAL A 220 -4.71 -12.14 -18.48
N VAL A 221 -3.66 -12.93 -18.27
CA VAL A 221 -2.36 -12.72 -18.92
C VAL A 221 -2.49 -12.98 -20.42
N GLU A 222 -2.25 -11.96 -21.25
CA GLU A 222 -2.28 -12.08 -22.70
C GLU A 222 -1.17 -13.02 -23.21
N GLY A 223 -1.51 -13.91 -24.14
CA GLY A 223 -0.54 -14.79 -24.81
C GLY A 223 -0.14 -16.06 -24.05
N ASP A 224 -0.65 -16.29 -22.83
CA ASP A 224 -0.49 -17.57 -22.16
C ASP A 224 -1.36 -18.62 -22.90
N ALA A 225 -0.73 -19.65 -23.46
CA ALA A 225 -1.45 -20.71 -24.15
C ALA A 225 -2.34 -21.42 -23.14
N ASP A 226 -3.66 -21.47 -23.39
CA ASP A 226 -4.66 -22.16 -22.55
C ASP A 226 -4.06 -23.41 -21.91
N VAL A 227 -3.73 -23.35 -20.61
CA VAL A 227 -3.18 -24.52 -19.93
C VAL A 227 -4.35 -25.49 -19.77
N SER A 228 -4.37 -26.53 -20.60
CA SER A 228 -5.40 -27.55 -20.56
C SER A 228 -5.13 -28.47 -19.37
N VAL A 229 -5.72 -28.17 -18.21
CA VAL A 229 -5.75 -29.11 -17.08
C VAL A 229 -7.06 -29.89 -17.17
N ALA A 230 -6.98 -31.20 -17.36
CA ALA A 230 -8.14 -32.09 -17.45
C ALA A 230 -9.19 -31.68 -18.52
N GLY A 231 -8.76 -31.08 -19.63
CA GLY A 231 -9.66 -30.69 -20.74
C GLY A 231 -10.42 -29.38 -20.52
N LYS A 232 -10.18 -28.65 -19.43
CA LYS A 232 -10.66 -27.27 -19.24
C LYS A 232 -9.55 -26.28 -19.60
N LYS A 233 -9.89 -25.27 -20.40
CA LYS A 233 -9.03 -24.10 -20.61
C LYS A 233 -8.98 -23.32 -19.30
N VAL A 234 -7.80 -23.21 -18.70
CA VAL A 234 -7.58 -22.34 -17.54
C VAL A 234 -6.77 -21.16 -18.03
N GLN A 235 -7.40 -19.99 -18.08
CA GLN A 235 -6.69 -18.73 -18.33
C GLN A 235 -6.07 -18.27 -17.01
N ARG A 236 -4.79 -17.90 -17.08
CA ARG A 236 -4.04 -17.40 -15.93
C ARG A 236 -4.49 -15.97 -15.63
N ARG A 237 -4.85 -15.68 -14.37
CA ARG A 237 -5.24 -14.32 -13.97
C ARG A 237 -4.01 -13.46 -13.69
N VAL A 238 -4.12 -12.16 -13.90
CA VAL A 238 -3.01 -11.22 -13.64
C VAL A 238 -2.56 -11.18 -12.18
N CYS A 239 -3.46 -11.50 -11.23
CA CYS A 239 -3.10 -11.62 -9.82
C CYS A 239 -2.04 -12.71 -9.56
N GLU A 240 -1.93 -13.72 -10.43
CA GLU A 240 -0.88 -14.74 -10.36
C GLU A 240 0.51 -14.25 -10.76
N MET A 241 0.62 -13.07 -11.36
CA MET A 241 1.89 -12.42 -11.69
C MET A 241 2.38 -11.53 -10.54
N TYR A 242 1.46 -10.94 -9.79
CA TYR A 242 1.73 -9.88 -8.82
C TYR A 242 2.81 -10.24 -7.79
N PRO A 243 2.77 -11.41 -7.09
CA PRO A 243 3.81 -11.74 -6.11
C PRO A 243 5.22 -11.78 -6.70
N GLY A 244 5.36 -12.26 -7.93
CA GLY A 244 6.64 -12.31 -8.63
C GLY A 244 7.15 -10.92 -9.02
N VAL A 245 6.26 -9.99 -9.39
CA VAL A 245 6.64 -8.60 -9.66
C VAL A 245 7.02 -7.89 -8.36
N ALA A 246 6.17 -7.97 -7.33
CA ALA A 246 6.43 -7.38 -6.01
C ALA A 246 7.77 -7.85 -5.43
N ARG A 247 8.08 -9.16 -5.53
CA ARG A 247 9.37 -9.71 -5.12
C ARG A 247 10.56 -9.04 -5.83
N ARG A 248 10.45 -8.74 -7.13
CA ARG A 248 11.55 -8.10 -7.89
C ARG A 248 11.81 -6.66 -7.46
N LEU A 249 10.82 -5.98 -6.88
CA LEU A 249 10.95 -4.62 -6.35
C LEU A 249 11.67 -4.57 -5.00
N VAL A 250 11.71 -5.68 -4.26
CA VAL A 250 12.35 -5.79 -2.95
C VAL A 250 13.82 -6.14 -3.13
N LYS A 251 14.75 -5.41 -2.52
CA LYS A 251 16.18 -5.78 -2.49
C LYS A 251 16.38 -7.16 -1.86
N LYS A 252 17.41 -7.91 -2.27
CA LYS A 252 17.78 -9.15 -1.55
C LYS A 252 18.11 -8.85 -0.09
N GLY A 253 17.46 -9.54 0.84
CA GLY A 253 17.53 -9.27 2.28
C GLY A 253 16.53 -8.21 2.78
N GLY A 254 15.85 -7.49 1.88
CA GLY A 254 14.79 -6.55 2.18
C GLY A 254 13.44 -7.23 2.41
N PHE A 255 12.41 -6.41 2.63
CA PHE A 255 11.11 -6.86 3.13
C PHE A 255 9.95 -6.40 2.24
N LEU A 256 8.95 -7.27 2.11
CA LEU A 256 7.64 -6.96 1.54
C LEU A 256 6.60 -7.09 2.65
N VAL A 257 5.83 -6.04 2.92
CA VAL A 257 4.75 -6.06 3.92
C VAL A 257 3.42 -5.96 3.19
N VAL A 258 2.59 -7.00 3.28
CA VAL A 258 1.31 -7.06 2.58
C VAL A 258 0.17 -7.10 3.59
N THR A 259 -0.68 -6.08 3.55
CA THR A 259 -1.94 -5.98 4.30
C THR A 259 -3.10 -6.36 3.39
N SER A 260 -3.93 -7.29 3.83
CA SER A 260 -5.03 -7.83 3.04
C SER A 260 -6.33 -7.96 3.84
N CYS A 261 -7.47 -7.60 3.23
CA CYS A 261 -8.81 -7.83 3.76
C CYS A 261 -9.60 -8.94 3.03
N ASN A 262 -9.17 -9.39 1.84
CA ASN A 262 -9.87 -10.47 1.13
C ASN A 262 -9.25 -11.86 1.30
N TRP A 263 -7.98 -11.93 1.70
CA TRP A 263 -7.28 -13.19 1.94
C TRP A 263 -7.02 -13.43 3.42
N THR A 264 -7.11 -14.69 3.84
CA THR A 264 -6.59 -15.10 5.14
C THR A 264 -5.06 -15.00 5.17
N GLU A 265 -4.48 -15.05 6.36
CA GLU A 265 -3.03 -15.05 6.51
C GLU A 265 -2.39 -16.24 5.79
N GLU A 266 -2.97 -17.43 5.94
CA GLU A 266 -2.48 -18.66 5.31
C GLU A 266 -2.56 -18.58 3.78
N GLU A 267 -3.64 -18.02 3.25
CA GLU A 267 -3.80 -17.82 1.80
C GLU A 267 -2.79 -16.81 1.27
N LEU A 268 -2.56 -15.71 1.99
CA LEU A 268 -1.56 -14.72 1.61
C LEU A 268 -0.16 -15.31 1.61
N VAL A 269 0.18 -16.12 2.61
CA VAL A 269 1.45 -16.87 2.62
C VAL A 269 1.54 -17.78 1.39
N MET A 270 0.49 -18.55 1.08
CA MET A 270 0.47 -19.42 -0.09
C MET A 270 0.69 -18.66 -1.41
N TRP A 271 0.09 -17.48 -1.57
CA TRP A 271 0.28 -16.62 -2.75
C TRP A 271 1.73 -16.17 -2.90
N PHE A 272 2.34 -15.67 -1.83
CA PHE A 272 3.65 -15.02 -1.90
C PHE A 272 4.84 -15.96 -1.75
N THR A 273 4.66 -17.18 -1.24
CA THR A 273 5.74 -18.16 -1.06
C THR A 273 5.67 -19.36 -2.02
N ARG A 274 4.88 -19.26 -3.09
CA ARG A 274 4.66 -20.37 -4.05
C ARG A 274 5.90 -20.74 -4.86
N GLU A 275 6.76 -19.78 -5.20
CA GLU A 275 7.93 -20.02 -6.07
C GLU A 275 8.93 -20.97 -5.40
N LYS A 276 8.94 -22.24 -5.86
CA LYS A 276 9.89 -23.28 -5.43
C LYS A 276 11.14 -23.20 -6.32
N GLY A 277 12.07 -22.30 -5.99
CA GLY A 277 13.36 -22.14 -6.67
C GLY A 277 14.52 -21.86 -5.70
N GLU A 278 15.72 -22.34 -6.02
CA GLU A 278 16.91 -22.09 -5.19
C GLU A 278 17.38 -20.63 -5.33
N GLY A 279 17.20 -19.82 -4.27
CA GLY A 279 17.99 -18.61 -4.01
C GLY A 279 17.39 -17.23 -4.33
N ASP A 280 16.15 -17.15 -4.82
CA ASP A 280 15.44 -15.87 -4.96
C ASP A 280 13.93 -16.05 -4.73
N ARG A 281 13.52 -15.98 -3.46
CA ARG A 281 12.13 -16.23 -3.03
C ARG A 281 11.72 -15.30 -1.88
N LEU A 282 10.43 -15.28 -1.57
CA LEU A 282 9.91 -14.66 -0.35
C LEU A 282 9.71 -15.73 0.72
N GLU A 283 10.12 -15.43 1.95
CA GLU A 283 9.86 -16.24 3.13
C GLU A 283 9.15 -15.39 4.18
N VAL A 284 8.23 -16.01 4.94
CA VAL A 284 7.55 -15.30 6.03
C VAL A 284 8.58 -14.92 7.09
N TRP A 285 8.64 -13.62 7.41
CA TRP A 285 9.50 -13.07 8.44
C TRP A 285 8.73 -12.70 9.70
N GLY A 286 7.58 -12.03 9.54
CA GLY A 286 6.79 -11.53 10.67
C GLY A 286 5.32 -11.37 10.32
N ARG A 287 4.50 -11.10 11.34
CA ARG A 287 3.05 -10.92 11.24
C ARG A 287 2.64 -9.78 12.15
N VAL A 288 1.66 -9.00 11.70
CA VAL A 288 1.05 -7.96 12.53
C VAL A 288 -0.23 -8.54 13.14
N GLU A 289 -0.37 -8.43 14.46
CA GLU A 289 -1.54 -8.95 15.15
C GLU A 289 -2.72 -7.96 15.05
N TYR A 290 -3.91 -8.48 14.73
CA TYR A 290 -5.17 -7.74 14.71
C TYR A 290 -6.17 -8.35 15.69
N PRO A 291 -7.17 -7.57 16.17
CA PRO A 291 -8.27 -8.14 16.95
C PRO A 291 -8.96 -9.27 16.20
N ARG A 292 -9.11 -10.42 16.88
CA ARG A 292 -9.79 -11.60 16.33
C ARG A 292 -11.21 -11.70 16.88
N PHE A 293 -12.15 -12.05 16.02
CA PHE A 293 -13.54 -12.29 16.38
C PHE A 293 -13.79 -13.79 16.46
N ARG A 294 -14.54 -14.23 17.47
CA ARG A 294 -14.93 -15.63 17.63
C ARG A 294 -16.43 -15.78 17.53
N PHE A 295 -16.89 -16.57 16.57
CA PHE A 295 -18.30 -16.89 16.40
C PHE A 295 -18.48 -18.38 16.10
N GLY A 296 -19.33 -19.07 16.87
CA GLY A 296 -19.64 -20.48 16.64
C GLY A 296 -18.45 -21.45 16.72
N GLY A 297 -17.38 -21.10 17.44
CA GLY A 297 -16.15 -21.92 17.53
C GLY A 297 -15.14 -21.67 16.41
N HIS A 298 -15.45 -20.78 15.47
CA HIS A 298 -14.53 -20.29 14.45
C HIS A 298 -13.96 -18.94 14.85
N GLU A 299 -12.67 -18.72 14.57
CA GLU A 299 -11.96 -17.48 14.80
C GLU A 299 -11.65 -16.84 13.45
N GLY A 300 -11.94 -15.54 13.31
CA GLY A 300 -11.72 -14.78 12.08
C GLY A 300 -11.15 -13.39 12.37
N GLN A 301 -10.57 -12.78 11.34
CA GLN A 301 -10.01 -11.42 11.38
C GLN A 301 -10.48 -10.67 10.13
N GLY A 302 -10.82 -9.39 10.27
CA GLY A 302 -11.23 -8.55 9.13
C GLY A 302 -10.06 -8.14 8.23
N VAL A 303 -8.84 -8.25 8.76
CA VAL A 303 -7.59 -7.94 8.07
C VAL A 303 -6.48 -8.86 8.55
N CYS A 304 -5.52 -9.13 7.67
CA CYS A 304 -4.23 -9.70 8.03
C CYS A 304 -3.10 -8.83 7.48
N THR A 305 -1.91 -8.90 8.10
CA THR A 305 -0.69 -8.35 7.50
C THR A 305 0.47 -9.28 7.73
N VAL A 306 1.16 -9.63 6.64
CA VAL A 306 2.31 -10.53 6.64
C VAL A 306 3.52 -9.78 6.10
N CYS A 307 4.62 -9.86 6.85
CA CYS A 307 5.92 -9.36 6.42
C CYS A 307 6.73 -10.54 5.88
N PHE A 308 7.16 -10.44 4.64
CA PHE A 308 8.02 -11.40 3.95
C PHE A 308 9.42 -10.81 3.78
N LYS A 309 10.44 -11.66 3.90
CA LYS A 309 11.82 -11.31 3.55
C LYS A 309 12.18 -11.93 2.21
N ARG A 310 12.81 -11.16 1.32
CA ARG A 310 13.42 -11.70 0.10
C ARG A 310 14.75 -12.36 0.44
N VAL A 311 14.91 -13.64 0.12
CA VAL A 311 16.14 -14.43 0.37
C VAL A 311 16.76 -14.96 -0.91
#